data_AF-A0A8I5T0U6-F1
#
_entry.id   AF-A0A8I5T0U6-F1
#
_cell.length_a   1.000
_cell.length_b   1.000
_cell.length_c   1.000
_cell.angle_alpha   90.00
_cell.angle_beta   90.00
_cell.angle_gamma   90.00
#
_symmetry.space_group_name_H-M   'P 1'
#
loop_
_entity.id
_entity.type
_entity.pdbx_description
1 polymer ?
#
loop_
_entity_poly.entity_id
_entity_poly.type
_entity_poly.pdbx_seq_one_letter_code
_entity_poly.pdbx_strand_id
1 'polypeptide(L)'
;MQMSPALACLVLGLALVFGEGSAVHHPPSYVAHLASDFGVRVFQQVAQASKDRNVVFSPYGVASVLAMLQLTTGGETQQQIQAAMGFKIDDKGMAPALRHLYKELMGPWNKDEISTTDAIFVQRDLKLVQGFMPHFFRLFRSTVKQVDFSEVERARFIINDWVKTHTKGMISDLLGKGAVDQLTRLVLVNALYFNGQWKTPFPDSSTHRRLFHKSDGSTVSVPMIAQTNKFNYTEFTTPDGHYYDILELPYHGDTLSMFIAAPYEKEVPLSALTNILMPSSSATGKAT
;
A
#
# COMPACT_ATOMS: atom_id res chain seq x y z
N MET A 1 -8.95 -43.43 1.29
CA MET A 1 -7.84 -42.54 0.87
C MET A 1 -8.45 -41.14 0.75
N GLN A 2 -8.58 -40.43 1.87
CA GLN A 2 -9.27 -39.14 1.96
C GLN A 2 -8.23 -38.03 1.85
N MET A 3 -8.32 -37.22 0.79
CA MET A 3 -7.51 -36.01 0.62
C MET A 3 -8.04 -34.94 1.58
N SER A 4 -7.13 -34.31 2.34
CA SER A 4 -7.44 -33.23 3.28
C SER A 4 -7.33 -31.88 2.54
N PRO A 5 -8.35 -30.99 2.55
CA PRO A 5 -8.35 -29.77 1.74
C PRO A 5 -7.49 -28.65 2.35
N ALA A 6 -7.37 -27.47 1.71
CA ALA A 6 -6.40 -26.40 2.05
C ALA A 6 -6.94 -25.00 2.43
N LEU A 7 -6.29 -24.28 3.36
CA LEU A 7 -6.71 -23.07 4.08
C LEU A 7 -5.78 -21.91 3.69
N ALA A 8 -6.16 -21.13 2.70
CA ALA A 8 -5.46 -19.90 2.36
C ALA A 8 -6.09 -18.71 3.11
N CYS A 9 -5.28 -17.89 3.79
CA CYS A 9 -5.72 -16.65 4.43
C CYS A 9 -5.21 -15.45 3.63
N LEU A 10 -6.06 -14.44 3.40
CA LEU A 10 -5.65 -13.12 2.91
C LEU A 10 -5.43 -12.22 4.11
N VAL A 11 -4.22 -11.67 4.26
CA VAL A 11 -4.03 -10.49 5.11
C VAL A 11 -4.23 -9.29 4.19
N LEU A 12 -5.39 -8.65 4.28
CA LEU A 12 -5.57 -7.36 3.62
C LEU A 12 -4.78 -6.32 4.42
N GLY A 13 -3.94 -5.58 3.71
CA GLY A 13 -3.09 -4.55 4.29
C GLY A 13 -3.87 -3.52 5.09
N LEU A 14 -3.13 -2.76 5.89
CA LEU A 14 -3.59 -1.64 6.71
C LEU A 14 -4.70 -0.85 6.00
N ALA A 15 -5.94 -0.96 6.46
CA ALA A 15 -6.98 -0.04 6.05
C ALA A 15 -7.01 1.08 7.10
N LEU A 16 -6.64 2.28 6.67
CA LEU A 16 -6.86 3.48 7.47
C LEU A 16 -8.36 3.78 7.47
N VAL A 17 -9.06 3.31 8.50
CA VAL A 17 -10.45 3.72 8.74
C VAL A 17 -10.42 5.02 9.51
N PHE A 18 -10.64 6.13 8.81
CA PHE A 18 -10.92 7.41 9.46
C PHE A 18 -12.34 7.33 10.05
N GLY A 19 -12.45 7.46 11.37
CA GLY A 19 -13.73 7.39 12.09
C GLY A 19 -14.78 8.34 11.52
N GLU A 20 -16.01 7.85 11.40
CA GLU A 20 -17.14 8.59 10.83
C GLU A 20 -17.50 9.82 11.68
N GLY A 21 -17.24 10.99 11.11
CA GLY A 21 -17.73 12.28 11.57
C GLY A 21 -18.22 13.11 10.39
N SER A 22 -19.52 13.02 10.12
CA SER A 22 -20.33 13.91 9.27
C SER A 22 -20.15 13.82 7.74
N ALA A 23 -21.30 13.76 7.05
CA ALA A 23 -21.50 13.62 5.61
C ALA A 23 -21.13 14.86 4.76
N VAL A 24 -19.91 15.38 4.98
CA VAL A 24 -19.22 16.29 4.05
C VAL A 24 -17.83 15.71 3.89
N HIS A 25 -17.50 15.16 2.72
CA HIS A 25 -16.16 14.62 2.45
C HIS A 25 -15.11 15.66 2.84
N HIS A 26 -14.37 15.38 3.92
CA HIS A 26 -13.21 16.18 4.27
C HIS A 26 -12.23 16.09 3.10
N PRO A 27 -11.74 17.22 2.53
CA PRO A 27 -10.83 17.18 1.38
C PRO A 27 -9.64 16.19 1.47
N PRO A 28 -9.06 15.94 2.66
CA PRO A 28 -8.03 14.90 2.86
C PRO A 28 -8.56 13.47 2.61
N SER A 29 -9.79 13.16 3.05
CA SER A 29 -10.36 11.82 2.89
C SER A 29 -10.66 11.49 1.44
N TYR A 30 -11.00 12.49 0.61
CA TYR A 30 -11.23 12.28 -0.81
C TYR A 30 -9.95 11.89 -1.58
N VAL A 31 -8.83 12.59 -1.38
CA VAL A 31 -7.56 12.26 -2.06
C VAL A 31 -6.99 10.95 -1.53
N ALA A 32 -7.10 10.69 -0.23
CA ALA A 32 -6.72 9.41 0.36
C ALA A 32 -7.51 8.26 -0.27
N HIS A 33 -8.82 8.47 -0.51
CA HIS A 33 -9.68 7.49 -1.14
C HIS A 33 -9.26 7.19 -2.58
N LEU A 34 -9.08 8.21 -3.43
CA LEU A 34 -8.67 8.02 -4.83
C LEU A 34 -7.29 7.35 -4.95
N ALA A 35 -6.34 7.77 -4.12
CA ALA A 35 -5.01 7.15 -4.08
C ALA A 35 -5.09 5.66 -3.67
N SER A 36 -5.91 5.34 -2.67
CA SER A 36 -6.11 3.97 -2.22
C SER A 36 -6.85 3.12 -3.24
N ASP A 37 -7.87 3.67 -3.91
CA ASP A 37 -8.60 3.02 -5.02
C ASP A 37 -7.68 2.62 -6.16
N PHE A 38 -6.91 3.58 -6.65
CA PHE A 38 -5.91 3.29 -7.67
C PHE A 38 -4.95 2.19 -7.22
N GLY A 39 -4.41 2.29 -6.00
CA GLY A 39 -3.49 1.30 -5.48
C GLY A 39 -4.10 -0.10 -5.30
N VAL A 40 -5.37 -0.20 -4.87
CA VAL A 40 -6.09 -1.48 -4.76
C VAL A 40 -6.33 -2.07 -6.14
N ARG A 41 -6.70 -1.28 -7.15
CA ARG A 41 -6.82 -1.77 -8.53
C ARG A 41 -5.48 -2.29 -9.08
N VAL A 42 -4.35 -1.64 -8.75
CA VAL A 42 -3.02 -2.17 -9.09
C VAL A 42 -2.75 -3.49 -8.37
N PHE A 43 -3.07 -3.58 -7.07
CA PHE A 43 -2.95 -4.83 -6.31
C PHE A 43 -3.75 -5.97 -6.93
N GLN A 44 -4.97 -5.72 -7.40
CA GLN A 44 -5.79 -6.74 -8.06
C GLN A 44 -5.09 -7.33 -9.29
N GLN A 45 -4.45 -6.50 -10.11
CA GLN A 45 -3.68 -6.98 -11.26
C GLN A 45 -2.49 -7.84 -10.82
N VAL A 46 -1.77 -7.44 -9.76
CA VAL A 46 -0.65 -8.21 -9.20
C VAL A 46 -1.13 -9.56 -8.65
N ALA A 47 -2.25 -9.58 -7.90
CA ALA A 47 -2.83 -10.78 -7.31
C ALA A 47 -3.30 -11.76 -8.40
N GLN A 48 -3.94 -11.26 -9.46
CA GLN A 48 -4.36 -12.07 -10.61
C GLN A 48 -3.18 -12.70 -11.36
N ALA A 49 -2.08 -11.95 -11.53
CA ALA A 49 -0.87 -12.46 -12.17
C ALA A 49 -0.04 -13.40 -11.27
N SER A 50 -0.19 -13.30 -9.95
CA SER A 50 0.62 -14.00 -8.95
C SER A 50 -0.17 -15.12 -8.24
N LYS A 51 -0.90 -15.93 -9.00
CA LYS A 51 -1.68 -17.05 -8.46
C LYS A 51 -0.77 -17.95 -7.59
N ASP A 52 -1.25 -18.30 -6.41
CA ASP A 52 -0.57 -19.17 -5.43
C ASP A 52 0.74 -18.61 -4.84
N ARG A 53 1.00 -17.30 -4.97
CA ARG A 53 2.14 -16.63 -4.31
C ARG A 53 1.68 -15.73 -3.18
N ASN A 54 2.48 -15.70 -2.12
CA ASN A 54 2.33 -14.72 -1.05
C ASN A 54 2.83 -13.37 -1.55
N VAL A 55 1.96 -12.37 -1.55
CA VAL A 55 2.27 -11.00 -1.97
C VAL A 55 1.93 -10.03 -0.85
N VAL A 56 2.88 -9.16 -0.51
CA VAL A 56 2.65 -7.96 0.31
C VAL A 56 2.74 -6.76 -0.62
N PHE A 57 1.81 -5.82 -0.49
CA PHE A 57 1.68 -4.69 -1.40
C PHE A 57 1.32 -3.41 -0.64
N SER A 58 1.75 -2.26 -1.17
CA SER A 58 1.42 -0.93 -0.63
C SER A 58 0.63 -0.13 -1.66
N PRO A 59 -0.72 -0.06 -1.55
CA PRO A 59 -1.56 0.78 -2.39
C PRO A 59 -1.13 2.26 -2.37
N TYR A 60 -0.80 2.77 -1.19
CA TYR A 60 -0.33 4.14 -1.02
C TYR A 60 1.01 4.39 -1.72
N GLY A 61 1.96 3.46 -1.61
CA GLY A 61 3.30 3.64 -2.18
C GLY A 61 3.28 3.77 -3.70
N VAL A 62 2.50 2.93 -4.39
CA VAL A 62 2.34 3.04 -5.85
C VAL A 62 1.63 4.34 -6.23
N ALA A 63 0.58 4.74 -5.50
CA ALA A 63 -0.11 5.99 -5.76
C ALA A 63 0.82 7.21 -5.60
N SER A 64 1.72 7.21 -4.61
CA SER A 64 2.68 8.29 -4.39
C SER A 64 3.66 8.44 -5.55
N VAL A 65 4.23 7.33 -6.03
CA VAL A 65 5.16 7.34 -7.18
C VAL A 65 4.46 7.82 -8.46
N LEU A 66 3.23 7.36 -8.71
CA LEU A 66 2.49 7.77 -9.90
C LEU A 66 2.03 9.23 -9.82
N ALA A 67 1.75 9.76 -8.63
CA ALA A 67 1.51 11.19 -8.42
C ALA A 67 2.76 12.03 -8.76
N MET A 68 3.97 11.58 -8.40
CA MET A 68 5.22 12.23 -8.84
C MET A 68 5.38 12.13 -10.36
N LEU A 69 5.05 10.99 -10.95
CA LEU A 69 5.18 10.76 -12.39
C LEU A 69 4.30 11.73 -13.19
N GLN A 70 3.09 12.06 -12.70
CA GLN A 70 2.22 13.08 -13.32
C GLN A 70 2.94 14.43 -13.54
N LEU A 71 3.87 14.84 -12.68
CA LEU A 71 4.63 16.09 -12.83
C LEU A 71 5.77 15.99 -13.84
N THR A 72 6.24 14.78 -14.10
CA THR A 72 7.39 14.52 -14.98
C THR A 72 6.98 14.20 -16.42
N THR A 73 5.72 13.84 -16.63
CA THR A 73 5.14 13.48 -17.94
C THR A 73 4.29 14.61 -18.51
N GLY A 74 4.18 14.68 -19.84
CA GLY A 74 3.25 15.55 -20.55
C GLY A 74 2.47 14.80 -21.64
N GLY A 75 1.59 15.52 -22.35
CA GLY A 75 0.83 14.97 -23.48
C GLY A 75 -0.07 13.79 -23.09
N GLU A 76 -0.20 12.82 -24.00
CA GLU A 76 -1.05 11.64 -23.81
C GLU A 76 -0.61 10.77 -22.62
N THR A 77 0.70 10.63 -22.38
CA THR A 77 1.22 9.87 -21.24
C THR A 77 0.71 10.40 -19.91
N GLN A 78 0.73 11.73 -19.73
CA GLN A 78 0.19 12.36 -18.52
C GLN A 78 -1.32 12.14 -18.38
N GLN A 79 -2.06 12.24 -19.49
CA GLN A 79 -3.51 12.04 -19.52
C GLN A 79 -3.90 10.62 -19.13
N GLN A 80 -3.16 9.61 -19.61
CA GLN A 80 -3.40 8.21 -19.25
C GLN A 80 -3.19 7.97 -17.74
N ILE A 81 -2.14 8.53 -17.15
CA ILE A 81 -1.89 8.43 -15.70
C ILE A 81 -3.02 9.11 -14.92
N GLN A 82 -3.41 10.33 -15.30
CA GLN A 82 -4.49 11.06 -14.66
C GLN A 82 -5.83 10.32 -14.75
N ALA A 83 -6.14 9.72 -15.91
CA ALA A 83 -7.34 8.92 -16.12
C ALA A 83 -7.35 7.66 -15.24
N ALA A 84 -6.21 6.96 -15.13
CA ALA A 84 -6.10 5.77 -14.31
C ALA A 84 -6.20 6.06 -12.81
N MET A 85 -5.60 7.17 -12.34
CA MET A 85 -5.62 7.59 -10.94
C MET A 85 -6.92 8.28 -10.53
N GLY A 86 -7.68 8.83 -11.48
CA GLY A 86 -8.94 9.53 -11.22
C GLY A 86 -8.79 10.96 -10.69
N PHE A 87 -7.57 11.52 -10.65
CA PHE A 87 -7.32 12.92 -10.28
C PHE A 87 -6.04 13.47 -10.94
N LYS A 88 -5.95 14.80 -11.01
CA LYS A 88 -4.73 15.49 -11.44
C LYS A 88 -4.04 16.12 -10.25
N ILE A 89 -2.75 15.85 -10.08
CA ILE A 89 -1.97 16.37 -8.95
C ILE A 89 -1.90 17.90 -8.88
N ASP A 90 -2.06 18.56 -10.03
CA ASP A 90 -2.00 20.01 -10.20
C ASP A 90 -3.35 20.72 -10.04
N ASP A 91 -4.44 19.96 -9.84
CA ASP A 91 -5.76 20.57 -9.63
C ASP A 91 -5.78 21.40 -8.35
N LYS A 92 -6.55 22.49 -8.38
CA LYS A 92 -6.69 23.41 -7.25
C LYS A 92 -7.20 22.64 -6.03
N GLY A 93 -6.40 22.64 -4.96
CA GLY A 93 -6.74 21.98 -3.69
C GLY A 93 -6.06 20.63 -3.46
N MET A 94 -5.46 20.01 -4.49
CA MET A 94 -4.76 18.72 -4.34
C MET A 94 -3.50 18.82 -3.49
N ALA A 95 -2.66 19.84 -3.72
CA ALA A 95 -1.46 20.02 -2.90
C ALA A 95 -1.77 20.25 -1.41
N PRO A 96 -2.71 21.13 -1.03
CA PRO A 96 -3.18 21.21 0.35
C PRO A 96 -3.72 19.88 0.90
N ALA A 97 -4.53 19.16 0.14
CA ALA A 97 -5.12 17.89 0.56
C ALA A 97 -4.06 16.81 0.83
N LEU A 98 -3.09 16.65 -0.08
CA LEU A 98 -1.97 15.74 0.13
C LEU A 98 -1.14 16.11 1.35
N ARG A 99 -0.81 17.39 1.52
CA ARG A 99 -0.09 17.84 2.73
C ARG A 99 -0.86 17.55 4.01
N HIS A 100 -2.18 17.64 3.98
CA HIS A 100 -3.00 17.25 5.11
C HIS A 100 -2.94 15.74 5.36
N LEU A 101 -3.07 14.94 4.30
CA LEU A 101 -2.94 13.48 4.37
C LEU A 101 -1.59 13.06 4.97
N TYR A 102 -0.47 13.63 4.52
CA TYR A 102 0.86 13.37 5.10
C TYR A 102 0.90 13.70 6.61
N LYS A 103 0.30 14.82 7.01
CA LYS A 103 0.23 15.20 8.43
C LYS A 103 -0.65 14.25 9.23
N GLU A 104 -1.79 13.82 8.69
CA GLU A 104 -2.68 12.84 9.31
C GLU A 104 -2.01 11.49 9.51
N LEU A 105 -1.23 11.02 8.53
CA LEU A 105 -0.50 9.76 8.62
C LEU A 105 0.67 9.83 9.60
N MET A 106 1.46 10.90 9.56
CA MET A 106 2.69 11.01 10.36
C MET A 106 2.48 11.72 11.71
N GLY A 107 1.23 12.00 12.06
CA GLY A 107 0.88 12.74 13.27
C GLY A 107 1.19 11.94 14.54
N PRO A 108 1.75 12.56 15.59
CA PRO A 108 2.03 11.87 16.85
C PRO A 108 0.76 11.36 17.55
N TRP A 109 -0.41 11.88 17.20
CA TRP A 109 -1.70 11.40 17.70
C TRP A 109 -2.02 9.97 17.29
N ASN A 110 -1.40 9.44 16.23
CA ASN A 110 -1.58 8.04 15.85
C ASN A 110 -0.95 7.08 16.85
N LYS A 111 0.03 7.52 17.65
CA LYS A 111 0.87 6.72 18.57
C LYS A 111 1.71 5.61 17.90
N ASP A 112 1.11 4.85 16.99
CA ASP A 112 1.77 3.95 16.05
C ASP A 112 2.55 4.76 15.01
N GLU A 113 3.76 4.31 14.70
CA GLU A 113 4.67 5.08 13.87
C GLU A 113 4.43 4.80 12.38
N ILE A 114 4.17 5.87 11.61
CA ILE A 114 4.22 5.87 10.15
C ILE A 114 5.29 6.86 9.70
N SER A 115 6.13 6.43 8.76
CA SER A 115 7.02 7.31 8.03
C SER A 115 6.86 7.06 6.54
N THR A 116 6.65 8.12 5.77
CA THR A 116 6.61 8.06 4.31
C THR A 116 7.52 9.15 3.77
N THR A 117 8.31 8.84 2.75
CA THR A 117 9.15 9.82 2.08
C THR A 117 9.25 9.49 0.60
N ASP A 118 9.19 10.54 -0.22
CA ASP A 118 9.28 10.45 -1.67
C ASP A 118 10.58 11.11 -2.15
N ALA A 119 11.23 10.48 -3.13
CA ALA A 119 12.42 11.00 -3.77
C ALA A 119 12.39 10.84 -5.28
N ILE A 120 13.00 11.82 -5.93
CA ILE A 120 13.28 11.83 -7.37
C ILE A 120 14.79 11.96 -7.56
N PHE A 121 15.39 10.96 -8.19
CA PHE A 121 16.80 10.93 -8.58
C PHE A 121 16.91 11.20 -10.08
N VAL A 122 17.65 12.23 -10.46
CA VAL A 122 17.78 12.68 -11.84
C VAL A 122 19.24 12.69 -12.24
N GLN A 123 19.52 12.30 -13.48
CA GLN A 123 20.84 12.43 -14.08
C GLN A 123 21.32 13.89 -14.03
N ARG A 124 22.49 14.13 -13.44
CA ARG A 124 23.01 15.48 -13.12
C ARG A 124 23.14 16.44 -14.30
N ASP A 125 23.42 15.94 -15.50
CA ASP A 125 23.60 16.75 -16.72
C ASP A 125 22.32 16.86 -17.57
N LEU A 126 21.21 16.28 -17.09
CA LEU A 126 19.90 16.45 -17.73
C LEU A 126 19.36 17.86 -17.46
N LYS A 127 19.22 18.67 -18.51
CA LYS A 127 18.60 19.99 -18.43
C LYS A 127 17.11 19.86 -18.15
N LEU A 128 16.70 20.27 -16.95
CA LEU A 128 15.28 20.31 -16.57
C LEU A 128 14.60 21.57 -17.10
N VAL A 129 13.32 21.43 -17.46
CA VAL A 129 12.50 22.57 -17.89
C VAL A 129 12.36 23.60 -16.76
N GLN A 130 12.30 24.88 -17.14
CA GLN A 130 12.17 25.97 -16.19
C GLN A 130 10.91 25.79 -15.33
N GLY A 131 11.05 25.99 -14.01
CA GLY A 131 9.94 25.90 -13.07
C GLY A 131 9.63 24.49 -12.55
N PHE A 132 10.21 23.42 -13.12
CA PHE A 132 9.98 22.04 -12.66
C PHE A 132 10.37 21.84 -11.18
N MET A 133 11.60 22.19 -10.80
CA MET A 133 12.07 21.93 -9.42
C MET A 133 11.26 22.71 -8.36
N PRO A 134 10.98 24.03 -8.51
CA PRO A 134 10.10 24.74 -7.57
C PRO A 134 8.69 24.17 -7.49
N HIS A 135 8.13 23.74 -8.63
CA HIS A 135 6.79 23.14 -8.70
C HIS A 135 6.74 21.79 -7.98
N PHE A 136 7.71 20.92 -8.23
CA PHE A 136 7.86 19.64 -7.54
C PHE A 136 8.00 19.83 -6.02
N PHE A 137 8.87 20.75 -5.58
CA PHE A 137 9.05 21.04 -4.16
C PHE A 137 7.78 21.58 -3.50
N ARG A 138 6.98 22.39 -4.20
CA ARG A 138 5.71 22.93 -3.66
C ARG A 138 4.69 21.84 -3.35
N LEU A 139 4.66 20.78 -4.16
CA LEU A 139 3.70 19.68 -4.07
C LEU A 139 4.17 18.61 -3.08
N PHE A 140 5.40 18.10 -3.25
CA PHE A 140 5.90 16.95 -2.51
C PHE A 140 6.80 17.31 -1.31
N ARG A 141 7.19 18.59 -1.16
CA ARG A 141 8.17 19.04 -0.15
C ARG A 141 9.48 18.27 -0.15
N SER A 142 9.78 17.62 -1.28
CA SER A 142 11.00 16.88 -1.54
C SER A 142 11.82 17.61 -2.60
N THR A 143 13.14 17.55 -2.48
CA THR A 143 14.06 18.15 -3.44
C THR A 143 14.50 17.14 -4.47
N VAL A 144 14.76 17.62 -5.69
CA VAL A 144 15.33 16.79 -6.75
C VAL A 144 16.77 16.44 -6.40
N LYS A 145 17.08 15.15 -6.32
CA LYS A 145 18.43 14.65 -6.06
C LYS A 145 19.13 14.41 -7.39
N GLN A 146 20.20 15.15 -7.65
CA GLN A 146 21.02 14.91 -8.83
C GLN A 146 22.05 13.82 -8.53
N VAL A 147 22.12 12.82 -9.41
CA VAL A 147 23.06 11.71 -9.34
C VAL A 147 23.74 11.52 -10.70
N ASP A 148 24.90 10.87 -10.69
CA ASP A 148 25.60 10.50 -11.92
C ASP A 148 25.43 9.00 -12.18
N PHE A 149 24.53 8.65 -13.10
CA PHE A 149 24.26 7.26 -13.47
C PHE A 149 25.38 6.65 -14.33
N SER A 150 26.35 7.43 -14.83
CA SER A 150 27.55 6.87 -15.47
C SER A 150 28.40 6.08 -14.47
N GLU A 151 28.40 6.50 -13.20
CA GLU A 151 28.98 5.80 -12.06
C GLU A 151 27.98 4.78 -11.49
N VAL A 152 27.65 3.74 -12.27
CA VAL A 152 26.52 2.82 -12.04
C VAL A 152 26.43 2.29 -10.61
N GLU A 153 27.50 1.71 -10.07
CA GLU A 153 27.48 1.15 -8.71
C GLU A 153 27.35 2.22 -7.64
N ARG A 154 27.89 3.43 -7.88
CA ARG A 154 27.74 4.55 -6.95
C ARG A 154 26.30 5.08 -6.95
N ALA A 155 25.68 5.22 -8.12
CA ALA A 155 24.28 5.63 -8.24
C ALA A 155 23.34 4.62 -7.56
N ARG A 156 23.54 3.31 -7.83
CA ARG A 156 22.81 2.23 -7.18
C ARG A 156 22.96 2.27 -5.66
N PHE A 157 24.18 2.45 -5.15
CA PHE A 157 24.45 2.59 -3.73
C PHE A 157 23.71 3.79 -3.11
N ILE A 158 23.76 4.96 -3.74
CA ILE A 158 23.09 6.17 -3.25
C ILE A 158 21.57 5.94 -3.09
N ILE A 159 20.94 5.32 -4.07
CA ILE A 159 19.49 5.07 -4.03
C ILE A 159 19.15 4.01 -2.98
N ASN A 160 19.89 2.89 -2.93
CA ASN A 160 19.66 1.83 -1.94
C ASN A 160 19.90 2.32 -0.50
N ASP A 161 20.95 3.12 -0.25
CA ASP A 161 21.22 3.68 1.07
C ASP A 161 20.14 4.69 1.49
N TRP A 162 19.63 5.48 0.55
CA TRP A 162 18.47 6.35 0.80
C TRP A 162 17.24 5.55 1.20
N VAL A 163 16.90 4.48 0.46
CA VAL A 163 15.76 3.59 0.79
C VAL A 163 15.98 2.93 2.16
N LYS A 164 17.17 2.40 2.41
CA LYS A 164 17.54 1.79 3.69
C LYS A 164 17.32 2.76 4.85
N THR A 165 17.76 4.00 4.71
CA THR A 165 17.59 5.02 5.74
C THR A 165 16.12 5.32 6.02
N HIS A 166 15.31 5.53 4.97
CA HIS A 166 13.89 5.92 5.11
C HIS A 166 12.95 4.75 5.39
N THR A 167 13.45 3.51 5.33
CA THR A 167 12.75 2.29 5.76
C THR A 167 13.33 1.72 7.06
N LYS A 168 14.13 2.50 7.79
CA LYS A 168 14.79 2.11 9.05
C LYS A 168 15.56 0.79 8.97
N GLY A 169 16.18 0.54 7.83
CA GLY A 169 16.99 -0.65 7.58
C GLY A 169 16.21 -1.87 7.11
N MET A 170 14.89 -1.83 7.02
CA MET A 170 14.08 -2.99 6.60
C MET A 170 14.29 -3.36 5.13
N ILE A 171 14.57 -2.38 4.26
CA ILE A 171 14.85 -2.62 2.83
C ILE A 171 16.25 -2.10 2.51
N SER A 172 17.22 -3.01 2.40
CA SER A 172 18.63 -2.65 2.19
C SER A 172 19.10 -2.69 0.73
N ASP A 173 18.44 -3.48 -0.13
CA ASP A 173 18.84 -3.68 -1.53
C ASP A 173 17.59 -3.68 -2.43
N LEU A 174 17.02 -2.49 -2.65
CA LEU A 174 15.87 -2.32 -3.54
C LEU A 174 16.27 -2.59 -5.00
N LEU A 175 17.39 -1.98 -5.41
CA LEU A 175 17.95 -2.10 -6.75
C LEU A 175 19.08 -3.14 -6.74
N GLY A 176 18.76 -4.34 -7.23
CA GLY A 176 19.75 -5.36 -7.50
C GLY A 176 20.74 -4.94 -8.59
N LYS A 177 21.83 -5.71 -8.75
CA LYS A 177 22.82 -5.45 -9.79
C LYS A 177 22.18 -5.45 -11.18
N GLY A 178 22.45 -4.41 -11.97
CA GLY A 178 21.90 -4.26 -13.33
C GLY A 178 20.49 -3.66 -13.40
N ALA A 179 19.85 -3.32 -12.28
CA ALA A 179 18.55 -2.64 -12.27
C ALA A 179 18.62 -1.17 -12.74
N VAL A 180 19.81 -0.57 -12.67
CA VAL A 180 20.14 0.74 -13.23
C VAL A 180 21.45 0.63 -14.00
N ASP A 181 21.64 1.53 -14.96
CA ASP A 181 22.77 1.56 -15.89
C ASP A 181 23.13 2.99 -16.30
N GLN A 182 24.11 3.14 -17.19
CA GLN A 182 24.57 4.44 -17.69
C GLN A 182 23.53 5.17 -18.55
N LEU A 183 22.48 4.48 -19.02
CA LEU A 183 21.38 5.06 -19.80
C LEU A 183 20.24 5.55 -18.89
N THR A 184 20.27 5.22 -17.61
CA THR A 184 19.29 5.67 -16.63
C THR A 184 19.29 7.20 -16.51
N ARG A 185 18.12 7.82 -16.54
CA ARG A 185 17.96 9.30 -16.44
C ARG A 185 17.13 9.76 -15.27
N LEU A 186 16.21 8.92 -14.80
CA LEU A 186 15.23 9.26 -13.79
C LEU A 186 14.88 8.00 -12.98
N VAL A 187 14.87 8.11 -11.66
CA VAL A 187 14.34 7.09 -10.74
C VAL A 187 13.45 7.79 -9.72
N LEU A 188 12.18 7.38 -9.66
CA LEU A 188 11.20 7.84 -8.68
C LEU A 188 11.00 6.74 -7.63
N VAL A 189 11.08 7.10 -6.35
CA VAL A 189 10.99 6.13 -5.25
C VAL A 189 10.12 6.68 -4.13
N ASN A 190 9.22 5.84 -3.62
CA ASN A 190 8.58 6.03 -2.33
C ASN A 190 9.17 5.03 -1.33
N ALA A 191 9.48 5.50 -0.12
CA ALA A 191 9.83 4.68 1.03
C ALA A 191 8.73 4.84 2.09
N LEU A 192 8.04 3.74 2.39
CA LEU A 192 7.01 3.67 3.42
C LEU A 192 7.45 2.72 4.54
N TYR A 193 7.36 3.19 5.77
CA TYR A 193 7.63 2.44 6.99
C TYR A 193 6.43 2.55 7.92
N PHE A 194 6.06 1.41 8.50
CA PHE A 194 5.00 1.33 9.49
C PHE A 194 5.46 0.43 10.64
N ASN A 195 5.28 0.91 11.87
CA ASN A 195 5.55 0.16 13.10
C ASN A 195 4.42 0.41 14.09
N GLY A 196 3.52 -0.57 14.17
CA GLY A 196 2.38 -0.54 15.07
C GLY A 196 2.46 -1.60 16.15
N GLN A 197 1.89 -1.30 17.31
CA GLN A 197 1.68 -2.25 18.40
C GLN A 197 0.21 -2.61 18.47
N TRP A 198 -0.12 -3.90 18.62
CA TRP A 198 -1.52 -4.31 18.80
C TRP A 198 -2.12 -3.63 20.03
N LYS A 199 -3.37 -3.16 19.90
CA LYS A 199 -4.12 -2.60 21.04
C LYS A 199 -4.25 -3.62 22.17
N THR A 200 -4.50 -4.87 21.81
CA THR A 200 -4.45 -6.02 22.73
C THR A 200 -3.43 -7.03 22.19
N PRO A 201 -2.23 -7.11 22.79
CA PRO A 201 -1.21 -8.07 22.39
C PRO A 201 -1.67 -9.52 22.55
N PHE A 202 -1.13 -10.39 21.71
CA PHE A 202 -1.34 -11.84 21.82
C PHE A 202 -0.48 -12.39 22.98
N PRO A 203 -1.03 -13.25 23.86
CA PRO A 203 -0.22 -13.90 24.90
C PRO A 203 0.82 -14.85 24.29
N ASP A 204 2.08 -14.75 24.72
CA ASP A 204 3.15 -15.65 24.26
C ASP A 204 2.80 -17.13 24.50
N SER A 205 2.16 -17.43 25.63
CA SER A 205 1.70 -18.77 26.02
C SER A 205 0.64 -19.35 25.10
N SER A 206 -0.04 -18.50 24.31
CA SER A 206 -1.03 -18.92 23.32
C SER A 206 -0.43 -19.19 21.94
N THR A 207 0.87 -18.93 21.74
CA THR A 207 1.56 -19.24 20.49
C THR A 207 1.85 -20.73 20.40
N HIS A 208 1.24 -21.41 19.43
CA HIS A 208 1.39 -22.86 19.26
C HIS A 208 1.52 -23.25 17.78
N ARG A 209 2.14 -24.41 17.52
CA ARG A 209 2.28 -24.93 16.16
C ARG A 209 0.94 -25.47 15.66
N ARG A 210 0.51 -25.05 14.47
CA ARG A 210 -0.67 -25.57 13.78
C ARG A 210 -0.37 -25.83 12.31
N LEU A 211 -1.10 -26.78 11.71
CA LEU A 211 -1.04 -27.02 10.28
C LEU A 211 -1.71 -25.86 9.54
N PHE A 212 -0.94 -25.17 8.70
CA PHE A 212 -1.43 -24.26 7.67
C PHE A 212 -1.47 -25.01 6.35
N HIS A 213 -2.55 -24.87 5.60
CA HIS A 213 -2.73 -25.65 4.39
C HIS A 213 -2.67 -24.74 3.16
N LYS A 214 -1.71 -24.98 2.27
CA LYS A 214 -1.42 -24.11 1.12
C LYS A 214 -2.34 -24.42 -0.06
N SER A 215 -2.48 -23.47 -0.99
CA SER A 215 -3.34 -23.64 -2.16
C SER A 215 -2.95 -24.80 -3.10
N ASP A 216 -1.71 -25.30 -3.03
CA ASP A 216 -1.26 -26.52 -3.72
C ASP A 216 -1.74 -27.83 -3.05
N GLY A 217 -2.50 -27.74 -1.97
CA GLY A 217 -3.00 -28.88 -1.17
C GLY A 217 -2.02 -29.37 -0.11
N SER A 218 -0.76 -28.91 -0.11
CA SER A 218 0.23 -29.29 0.89
C SER A 218 -0.04 -28.62 2.25
N THR A 219 0.53 -29.19 3.32
CA THR A 219 0.44 -28.62 4.66
C THR A 219 1.82 -28.32 5.23
N VAL A 220 1.88 -27.31 6.09
CA VAL A 220 3.11 -26.92 6.79
C VAL A 220 2.78 -26.56 8.23
N SER A 221 3.63 -26.97 9.18
CA SER A 221 3.48 -26.61 10.58
C SER A 221 4.08 -25.22 10.86
N VAL A 222 3.24 -24.26 11.20
CA VAL A 222 3.63 -22.86 11.44
C VAL A 222 3.26 -22.43 12.86
N PRO A 223 4.01 -21.52 13.50
CA PRO A 223 3.59 -20.91 14.76
C PRO A 223 2.37 -20.02 14.49
N MET A 224 1.25 -20.32 15.15
CA MET A 224 0.03 -19.52 15.14
C MET A 224 -0.09 -18.77 16.45
N ILE A 225 -0.36 -17.46 16.37
CA ILE A 225 -0.76 -16.64 17.51
C ILE A 225 -2.27 -16.78 17.73
N ALA A 226 -2.71 -16.76 18.99
CA ALA A 226 -4.12 -16.91 19.35
C ALA A 226 -4.51 -15.99 20.52
N GLN A 227 -5.72 -15.44 20.45
CA GLN A 227 -6.33 -14.69 21.54
C GLN A 227 -7.85 -14.80 21.48
N THR A 228 -8.51 -14.62 22.62
CA THR A 228 -9.97 -14.55 22.72
C THR A 228 -10.35 -13.17 23.22
N ASN A 229 -11.03 -12.40 22.39
CA ASN A 229 -11.48 -11.05 22.75
C ASN A 229 -12.73 -10.67 21.93
N LYS A 230 -13.31 -9.51 22.23
CA LYS A 230 -14.34 -8.89 21.38
C LYS A 230 -13.65 -8.09 20.29
N PHE A 231 -13.94 -8.42 19.03
CA PHE A 231 -13.45 -7.70 17.86
C PHE A 231 -14.61 -7.15 17.05
N ASN A 232 -14.34 -6.08 16.30
CA ASN A 232 -15.23 -5.71 15.20
C ASN A 232 -15.15 -6.82 14.15
N TYR A 233 -16.30 -7.40 13.84
CA TYR A 233 -16.45 -8.56 12.98
C TYR A 233 -17.67 -8.38 12.10
N THR A 234 -17.57 -8.83 10.86
CA THR A 234 -18.70 -8.91 9.94
C THR A 234 -18.51 -10.08 8.98
N GLU A 235 -19.61 -10.56 8.42
CA GLU A 235 -19.62 -11.58 7.38
C GLU A 235 -19.91 -10.91 6.04
N PHE A 236 -19.20 -11.35 5.01
CA PHE A 236 -19.38 -10.85 3.66
C PHE A 236 -19.66 -12.00 2.70
N THR A 237 -20.63 -11.80 1.81
CA THR A 237 -20.98 -12.76 0.77
C THR A 237 -20.59 -12.20 -0.59
N THR A 238 -19.74 -12.93 -1.33
CA THR A 238 -19.40 -12.56 -2.71
C THR A 238 -20.64 -12.67 -3.62
N PRO A 239 -20.66 -12.02 -4.80
CA PRO A 239 -21.76 -12.19 -5.76
C PRO A 239 -22.09 -13.65 -6.12
N ASP A 240 -21.09 -14.54 -6.09
CA ASP A 240 -21.25 -15.97 -6.36
C ASP A 240 -21.72 -16.79 -5.14
N GLY A 241 -22.06 -16.15 -4.02
CA GLY A 241 -22.57 -16.80 -2.81
C GLY A 241 -21.52 -17.35 -1.84
N HIS A 242 -20.22 -17.09 -2.04
CA HIS A 242 -19.17 -17.52 -1.11
C HIS A 242 -19.11 -16.62 0.13
N TYR A 243 -19.03 -17.23 1.32
CA TYR A 243 -18.94 -16.53 2.60
C TYR A 243 -17.50 -16.28 3.04
N TYR A 244 -17.26 -15.09 3.58
CA TYR A 244 -15.98 -14.66 4.14
C TYR A 244 -16.19 -14.03 5.50
N ASP A 245 -15.32 -14.39 6.44
CA ASP A 245 -15.18 -13.73 7.73
C ASP A 245 -14.27 -12.52 7.56
N ILE A 246 -14.70 -11.35 8.05
CA ILE A 246 -13.90 -10.12 8.08
C ILE A 246 -13.76 -9.67 9.53
N LEU A 247 -12.52 -9.62 10.02
CA LEU A 247 -12.19 -9.21 11.38
C LEU A 247 -11.24 -8.00 11.35
N GLU A 248 -11.55 -6.99 12.15
CA GLU A 248 -10.66 -5.84 12.37
C GLU A 248 -9.83 -6.04 13.64
N LEU A 249 -8.50 -5.94 13.49
CA LEU A 249 -7.53 -6.04 14.57
C LEU A 249 -6.85 -4.67 14.78
N PRO A 250 -7.24 -3.89 15.81
CA PRO A 250 -6.75 -2.53 16.00
C PRO A 250 -5.33 -2.47 16.56
N TYR A 251 -4.59 -1.45 16.14
CA TYR A 251 -3.35 -1.03 16.80
C TYR A 251 -3.64 -0.08 17.98
N HIS A 252 -2.69 0.09 18.89
CA HIS A 252 -2.87 0.78 20.17
C HIS A 252 -3.19 2.29 20.05
N GLY A 253 -2.91 2.86 18.88
CA GLY A 253 -3.26 4.21 18.48
C GLY A 253 -4.74 4.50 18.37
N ASP A 254 -5.57 3.47 18.12
CA ASP A 254 -6.99 3.59 17.77
C ASP A 254 -7.28 4.39 16.48
N THR A 255 -6.25 4.66 15.67
CA THR A 255 -6.38 5.30 14.34
C THR A 255 -6.02 4.37 13.18
N LEU A 256 -5.41 3.22 13.49
CA LEU A 256 -4.95 2.22 12.54
C LEU A 256 -5.47 0.84 12.95
N SER A 257 -5.79 0.01 11.96
CA SER A 257 -6.15 -1.39 12.17
C SER A 257 -5.72 -2.26 10.99
N MET A 258 -5.64 -3.57 11.23
CA MET A 258 -5.45 -4.59 10.20
C MET A 258 -6.78 -5.32 9.99
N PHE A 259 -7.23 -5.40 8.74
CA PHE A 259 -8.39 -6.21 8.38
C PHE A 259 -7.92 -7.59 7.90
N ILE A 260 -8.47 -8.64 8.49
CA ILE A 260 -8.19 -10.02 8.14
C ILE A 260 -9.44 -10.58 7.48
N ALA A 261 -9.29 -11.12 6.26
CA ALA A 261 -10.38 -11.75 5.54
C ALA A 261 -10.03 -13.20 5.20
N ALA A 262 -10.90 -14.13 5.57
CA ALA A 262 -10.71 -15.55 5.29
C ALA A 262 -12.02 -16.16 4.79
N PRO A 263 -11.99 -17.06 3.79
CA PRO A 263 -13.19 -17.76 3.37
C PRO A 263 -13.66 -18.69 4.49
N TYR A 264 -14.99 -18.77 4.68
CA TYR A 264 -15.60 -19.69 5.64
C TYR A 264 -15.36 -21.14 5.20
N GLU A 265 -15.56 -21.38 3.90
CA GLU A 265 -15.37 -22.68 3.26
C GLU A 265 -13.97 -22.80 2.67
N LYS A 266 -13.31 -23.91 3.01
CA LYS A 266 -11.92 -24.20 2.63
C LYS A 266 -11.71 -24.35 1.11
N GLU A 267 -12.73 -24.81 0.41
CA GLU A 267 -12.73 -25.04 -1.04
C GLU A 267 -12.74 -23.71 -1.83
N VAL A 268 -13.16 -22.61 -1.20
CA VAL A 268 -13.32 -21.32 -1.86
C VAL A 268 -11.94 -20.68 -2.07
N PRO A 269 -11.54 -20.41 -3.32
CA PRO A 269 -10.27 -19.78 -3.58
C PRO A 269 -10.33 -18.30 -3.20
N LEU A 270 -9.22 -17.80 -2.65
CA LEU A 270 -9.06 -16.40 -2.26
C LEU A 270 -9.29 -15.41 -3.42
N SER A 271 -9.10 -15.87 -4.66
CA SER A 271 -9.38 -15.10 -5.87
C SER A 271 -10.84 -14.63 -5.95
N ALA A 272 -11.79 -15.36 -5.36
CA ALA A 272 -13.19 -14.96 -5.35
C ALA A 272 -13.41 -13.65 -4.58
N LEU A 273 -12.63 -13.38 -3.53
CA LEU A 273 -12.64 -12.10 -2.83
C LEU A 273 -11.75 -11.06 -3.52
N THR A 274 -10.51 -11.41 -3.90
CA THR A 274 -9.56 -10.41 -4.42
C THR A 274 -10.03 -9.75 -5.72
N ASN A 275 -10.78 -10.47 -6.56
CA ASN A 275 -11.30 -9.96 -7.82
C ASN A 275 -12.37 -8.87 -7.66
N ILE A 276 -12.97 -8.75 -6.48
CA ILE A 276 -14.04 -7.78 -6.20
C ILE A 276 -13.64 -6.72 -5.15
N LEU A 277 -12.38 -6.71 -4.71
CA LEU A 277 -11.87 -5.70 -3.78
C LEU A 277 -11.95 -4.29 -4.39
N MET A 278 -12.65 -3.41 -3.70
CA MET A 278 -12.67 -1.98 -4.00
C MET A 278 -12.64 -1.23 -2.66
N PRO A 279 -11.87 -0.14 -2.50
CA PRO A 279 -12.08 0.76 -1.38
C PRO A 279 -13.45 1.44 -1.54
N SER A 280 -14.17 1.55 -0.44
CA SER A 280 -15.59 1.88 -0.41
C SER A 280 -15.89 3.31 -0.92
N SER A 281 -16.33 3.42 -2.17
CA SER A 281 -17.31 4.43 -2.62
C SER A 281 -18.11 4.04 -3.88
N SER A 282 -17.84 2.89 -4.51
CA SER A 282 -18.68 2.34 -5.59
C SER A 282 -19.94 1.63 -5.09
N ALA A 283 -20.09 1.42 -3.79
CA ALA A 283 -21.30 0.91 -3.15
C ALA A 283 -22.37 2.01 -2.99
N THR A 284 -22.66 2.78 -4.05
CA THR A 284 -23.98 3.41 -4.16
C THR A 284 -24.97 2.35 -4.61
N GLY A 285 -25.45 1.55 -3.67
CA GLY A 285 -26.40 0.48 -3.88
C GLY A 285 -27.40 0.42 -2.74
N LYS A 286 -28.48 1.20 -2.89
CA LYS A 286 -29.76 1.19 -2.15
C LYS A 286 -29.84 0.21 -0.97
N ALA A 287 -29.75 0.76 0.24
CA ALA A 287 -30.51 0.20 1.35
C ALA A 287 -32.00 0.46 1.06
N THR A 288 -32.75 -0.60 0.80
CA THR A 288 -34.19 -0.67 1.06
C THR A 288 -34.39 -1.45 2.34
#